data_AF-A0A3D9DVW2-F1
#
_entry.id   AF-A0A3D9DVW2-F1
#
_cell.length_a   1.000
_cell.length_b   1.000
_cell.length_c   1.000
_cell.angle_alpha   90.00
_cell.angle_beta   90.00
_cell.angle_gamma   90.00
#
_symmetry.space_group_name_H-M   'P 1'
#
loop_
_entity.id
_entity.type
_entity.pdbx_description
1 polymer ?
#
loop_
_entity_poly.entity_id
_entity_poly.type
_entity_poly.pdbx_seq_one_letter_code
_entity_poly.pdbx_strand_id
1 'polypeptide(L)'
;MFMGIGFIICTILAIIIGVRITRNRRANGKGALFSGLTGVFGGTVAGFFLLIALALIDITINGSEIEDVEPAANDQANTTDNAPGTSEPPSVASDGPEQFDDVIAMAEDFNDYPPEFDAFSVLESDPLHIQLLPTVVEGDLNEVVHDTNWRAALYGAYNTFIHTDADHVIVDAIPRQYASLTNRDSPELLDDQKITLELSRAEALEVVQELIDVESLEDLKSLDPKWGFYGWTDDWNSIYYSDQQPGLNAFINELSPYASGGEVSTKPTSAESAKSAEIESGSDLGFDAKTFAKRFNSAMADLNQPYRADGNVDNSGVQGVFQEAFSEHLALTGTIKPQSGAVNGIIFMGTGDGTPESGARVMVVASGLVAATQDSMSPQDAFEVVMSLLQSYDGGDSVSQTLNGVKYSYQRSDMFGNMLTVDSAES
;
A
#
# COMPACT_ATOMS: atom_id res chain seq x y z
N MET A 1 11.55 4.85 17.91
CA MET A 1 10.53 5.79 17.38
C MET A 1 10.71 6.06 15.87
N PHE A 2 11.94 6.09 15.33
CA PHE A 2 12.22 6.25 13.89
C PHE A 2 11.89 5.07 12.95
N MET A 3 11.49 3.91 13.46
CA MET A 3 11.25 2.72 12.61
C MET A 3 9.94 2.78 11.80
N GLY A 4 8.93 3.54 12.24
CA GLY A 4 7.60 3.53 11.59
C GLY A 4 7.53 4.32 10.28
N ILE A 5 8.16 5.49 10.22
CA ILE A 5 8.15 6.35 9.02
C ILE A 5 9.06 5.77 7.93
N GLY A 6 10.21 5.21 8.32
CA GLY A 6 11.08 4.49 7.39
C GLY A 6 10.40 3.27 6.76
N PHE A 7 9.55 2.57 7.50
CA PHE A 7 8.83 1.40 7.01
C PHE A 7 7.79 1.75 5.93
N ILE A 8 6.98 2.80 6.15
CA ILE A 8 5.95 3.23 5.19
C ILE A 8 6.60 3.72 3.88
N ILE A 9 7.68 4.50 3.98
CA ILE A 9 8.43 4.99 2.82
C ILE A 9 9.07 3.81 2.06
N CYS A 10 9.68 2.84 2.76
CA CYS A 10 10.24 1.64 2.14
C CYS A 10 9.18 0.79 1.41
N THR A 11 7.96 0.67 1.96
CA THR A 11 6.88 -0.09 1.32
C THR A 11 6.37 0.58 0.05
N ILE A 12 6.14 1.91 0.08
CA ILE A 12 5.74 2.68 -1.10
C ILE A 12 6.82 2.60 -2.19
N LEU A 13 8.10 2.68 -1.82
CA LEU A 13 9.23 2.55 -2.75
C LEU A 13 9.34 1.14 -3.33
N ALA A 14 9.13 0.09 -2.53
CA ALA A 14 9.14 -1.29 -3.01
C ALA A 14 8.05 -1.54 -4.07
N ILE A 15 6.86 -0.95 -3.90
CA ILE A 15 5.75 -1.02 -4.86
C ILE A 15 6.14 -0.31 -6.17
N ILE A 16 6.65 0.91 -6.11
CA ILE A 16 7.06 1.69 -7.29
C ILE A 16 8.19 0.99 -8.06
N ILE A 17 9.18 0.46 -7.34
CA ILE A 17 10.31 -0.27 -7.94
C ILE A 17 9.84 -1.59 -8.55
N GLY A 18 8.91 -2.30 -7.89
CA GLY A 18 8.27 -3.52 -8.40
C GLY A 18 7.56 -3.29 -9.73
N VAL A 19 6.73 -2.24 -9.82
CA VAL A 19 6.02 -1.86 -11.06
C VAL A 19 7.01 -1.53 -12.19
N ARG A 20 8.13 -0.87 -11.85
CA ARG A 20 9.10 -0.38 -12.83
C ARG A 20 10.03 -1.47 -13.37
N ILE A 21 10.49 -2.39 -12.52
CA ILE A 21 11.25 -3.58 -12.95
C ILE A 21 10.39 -4.43 -13.90
N THR A 22 9.10 -4.54 -13.60
CA THR A 22 8.14 -5.30 -14.41
C THR A 22 7.93 -4.66 -15.78
N ARG A 23 7.77 -3.32 -15.86
CA ARG A 23 7.70 -2.58 -17.14
C ARG A 23 8.98 -2.70 -17.97
N ASN A 24 10.15 -2.52 -17.35
CA ASN A 24 11.42 -2.53 -18.07
C ASN A 24 11.80 -3.94 -18.57
N ARG A 25 11.40 -5.00 -17.87
CA ARG A 25 11.61 -6.38 -18.33
C ARG A 25 10.60 -6.83 -19.39
N ARG A 26 9.37 -6.30 -19.39
CA ARG A 26 8.38 -6.48 -20.47
C ARG A 26 8.85 -5.82 -21.78
N ALA A 27 9.51 -4.66 -21.69
CA ALA A 27 10.10 -3.97 -22.85
C ALA A 27 11.30 -4.70 -23.48
N ASN A 28 11.99 -5.58 -22.74
CA ASN A 28 13.20 -6.26 -23.20
C ASN A 28 12.99 -7.71 -23.68
N GLY A 29 11.74 -8.12 -23.97
CA GLY A 29 11.45 -9.38 -24.67
C GLY A 29 11.70 -10.67 -23.89
N LYS A 30 11.94 -10.61 -22.57
CA LYS A 30 12.18 -11.79 -21.71
C LYS A 30 10.91 -12.27 -20.97
N GLY A 31 9.73 -12.07 -21.56
CA GLY A 31 8.43 -12.15 -20.87
C GLY A 31 7.86 -13.55 -20.61
N ALA A 32 8.39 -14.63 -21.21
CA ALA A 32 7.69 -15.92 -21.17
C ALA A 32 8.19 -16.92 -20.11
N LEU A 33 9.40 -16.73 -19.55
CA LEU A 33 10.05 -17.77 -18.73
C LEU A 33 10.23 -17.43 -17.24
N PHE A 34 9.83 -16.22 -16.79
CA PHE A 34 10.03 -15.78 -15.40
C PHE A 34 8.86 -15.05 -14.75
N SER A 35 7.68 -14.98 -15.38
CA SER A 35 6.46 -14.40 -14.78
C SER A 35 5.90 -15.25 -13.61
N GLY A 36 6.31 -16.51 -13.49
CA GLY A 36 5.87 -17.41 -12.41
C GLY A 36 6.50 -17.13 -11.04
N LEU A 37 7.67 -16.46 -10.97
CA LEU A 37 8.39 -16.27 -9.71
C LEU A 37 8.14 -14.91 -9.04
N THR A 38 7.50 -13.95 -9.71
CA THR A 38 7.37 -12.57 -9.19
C THR A 38 6.02 -12.27 -8.52
N GLY A 39 4.93 -12.92 -8.94
CA GLY A 39 3.63 -12.81 -8.26
C GLY A 39 3.60 -13.45 -6.88
N VAL A 40 4.36 -14.53 -6.67
CA VAL A 40 4.49 -15.20 -5.36
C VAL A 40 5.51 -14.46 -4.47
N PHE A 41 6.51 -13.79 -5.03
CA PHE A 41 7.49 -13.05 -4.22
C PHE A 41 6.91 -11.76 -3.62
N GLY A 42 5.97 -11.05 -4.25
CA GLY A 42 5.39 -9.82 -3.68
C GLY A 42 4.69 -10.03 -2.33
N GLY A 43 3.83 -11.05 -2.23
CA GLY A 43 3.12 -11.39 -1.00
C GLY A 43 3.95 -12.24 -0.01
N THR A 44 4.71 -13.23 -0.52
CA THR A 44 5.46 -14.14 0.36
C THR A 44 6.73 -13.51 0.89
N VAL A 45 7.39 -12.59 0.18
CA VAL A 45 8.57 -11.87 0.70
C VAL A 45 8.15 -10.83 1.72
N ALA A 46 7.05 -10.10 1.51
CA ALA A 46 6.49 -9.21 2.54
C ALA A 46 6.10 -9.99 3.81
N GLY A 47 5.46 -11.17 3.66
CA GLY A 47 5.14 -12.06 4.78
C GLY A 47 6.37 -12.71 5.44
N PHE A 48 7.41 -13.07 4.68
CA PHE A 48 8.63 -13.68 5.19
C PHE A 48 9.55 -12.66 5.88
N PHE A 49 9.61 -11.41 5.38
CA PHE A 49 10.28 -10.31 6.08
C PHE A 49 9.53 -9.87 7.33
N LEU A 50 8.19 -9.94 7.33
CA LEU A 50 7.37 -9.76 8.54
C LEU A 50 7.66 -10.85 9.58
N LEU A 51 7.76 -12.13 9.17
CA LEU A 51 8.09 -13.24 10.07
C LEU A 51 9.53 -13.20 10.60
N ILE A 52 10.51 -12.80 9.79
CA ILE A 52 11.91 -12.59 10.24
C ILE A 52 12.00 -11.39 11.19
N ALA A 53 11.28 -10.30 10.90
CA ALA A 53 11.22 -9.14 11.79
C ALA A 53 10.57 -9.49 13.14
N LEU A 54 9.54 -10.34 13.16
CA LEU A 54 8.89 -10.83 14.38
C LEU A 54 9.81 -11.78 15.17
N ALA A 55 10.55 -12.67 14.50
CA ALA A 55 11.50 -13.58 15.16
C ALA A 55 12.71 -12.85 15.78
N LEU A 56 13.15 -11.74 15.19
CA LEU A 56 14.26 -10.93 15.72
C LEU A 56 13.86 -10.08 16.94
N ILE A 57 12.57 -9.73 17.07
CA ILE A 57 12.02 -9.02 18.24
C ILE A 57 11.93 -9.95 19.46
N ASP A 58 11.61 -11.23 19.26
CA ASP A 58 11.50 -12.19 20.37
C ASP A 58 12.88 -12.56 20.96
N ILE A 59 13.92 -12.64 20.11
CA ILE A 59 15.31 -12.91 20.52
C ILE A 59 15.92 -11.74 21.32
N THR A 60 15.42 -10.51 21.14
CA THR A 60 15.95 -9.33 21.83
C THR A 60 15.28 -9.03 23.17
N ILE A 61 14.14 -9.67 23.50
CA ILE A 61 13.40 -9.42 24.76
C ILE A 61 13.53 -10.56 25.77
N ASN A 62 13.73 -11.81 25.34
CA ASN A 62 13.94 -12.93 26.26
C ASN A 62 15.31 -13.57 26.05
N GLY A 63 16.28 -13.18 26.88
CA GLY A 63 17.48 -13.99 27.10
C GLY A 63 17.09 -15.26 27.84
N SER A 64 16.84 -16.35 27.10
CA SER A 64 16.80 -17.70 27.67
C SER A 64 17.70 -18.62 26.86
N GLU A 65 18.63 -19.26 27.57
CA GLU A 65 19.53 -20.30 27.08
C GLU A 65 18.74 -21.42 26.39
N ILE A 66 19.15 -21.78 25.17
CA ILE A 66 18.69 -23.00 24.50
C ILE A 66 19.64 -24.11 24.94
N GLU A 67 19.16 -25.02 25.78
CA GLU A 67 19.78 -26.33 26.02
C GLU A 67 19.62 -27.21 24.77
N ASP A 68 20.71 -27.87 24.39
CA ASP A 68 20.76 -28.87 23.33
C ASP A 68 19.82 -30.05 23.64
N VAL A 69 18.88 -30.33 22.74
CA VAL A 69 18.12 -31.60 22.74
C VAL A 69 18.39 -32.38 21.46
N GLU A 70 18.98 -33.55 21.68
CA GLU A 70 19.30 -34.62 20.74
C GLU A 70 18.02 -35.25 20.14
N PRO A 71 17.99 -35.61 18.84
CA PRO A 71 16.79 -36.20 18.25
C PRO A 71 16.72 -37.71 18.54
N ALA A 72 15.70 -38.12 19.29
CA ALA A 72 15.34 -39.52 19.43
C ALA A 72 14.53 -39.99 18.21
N ALA A 73 15.07 -41.01 17.55
CA ALA A 73 14.37 -41.83 16.57
C ALA A 73 13.17 -42.54 17.21
N ASN A 74 12.05 -42.63 16.50
CA ASN A 74 11.13 -43.73 16.73
C ASN A 74 10.45 -44.18 15.43
N ASP A 75 10.79 -45.40 15.03
CA ASP A 75 10.02 -46.25 14.14
C ASP A 75 8.61 -46.47 14.71
N GLN A 76 7.59 -46.45 13.85
CA GLN A 76 6.57 -47.51 13.87
C GLN A 76 5.76 -47.56 12.57
N ALA A 77 5.91 -48.70 11.90
CA ALA A 77 4.95 -49.23 10.95
C ALA A 77 3.67 -49.67 11.67
N ASN A 78 2.50 -49.54 11.05
CA ASN A 78 1.80 -50.64 10.36
C ASN A 78 0.29 -50.35 10.17
N THR A 79 -0.15 -50.43 8.91
CA THR A 79 -1.44 -50.95 8.39
C THR A 79 -2.78 -50.66 9.08
N THR A 80 -3.77 -50.14 8.33
CA THR A 80 -4.98 -50.93 7.98
C THR A 80 -5.76 -50.36 6.78
N ASP A 81 -6.21 -51.29 5.95
CA ASP A 81 -7.28 -51.33 4.95
C ASP A 81 -8.20 -50.10 4.71
N ASN A 82 -8.40 -49.76 3.43
CA ASN A 82 -9.64 -49.11 2.98
C ASN A 82 -10.16 -49.75 1.67
N ALA A 83 -11.43 -50.13 1.74
CA ALA A 83 -12.27 -50.66 0.66
C ALA A 83 -12.62 -49.57 -0.38
N PRO A 84 -13.06 -49.93 -1.59
CA PRO A 84 -13.27 -48.96 -2.67
C PRO A 84 -14.59 -48.22 -2.49
N GLY A 85 -14.49 -46.93 -2.16
CA GLY A 85 -15.60 -45.98 -2.23
C GLY A 85 -15.98 -45.71 -3.69
N THR A 86 -17.26 -45.86 -3.97
CA THR A 86 -17.92 -45.44 -5.21
C THR A 86 -17.74 -43.94 -5.42
N SER A 87 -16.87 -43.57 -6.34
CA SER A 87 -16.77 -42.21 -6.87
C SER A 87 -18.06 -41.87 -7.64
N GLU A 88 -18.82 -40.89 -7.15
CA GLU A 88 -19.81 -40.20 -7.97
C GLU A 88 -19.13 -39.61 -9.20
N PRO A 89 -19.77 -39.63 -10.38
CA PRO A 89 -19.22 -39.02 -11.57
C PRO A 89 -19.08 -37.51 -11.36
N PRO A 90 -18.05 -36.88 -11.94
CA PRO A 90 -17.83 -35.45 -11.81
C PRO A 90 -19.07 -34.69 -12.31
N SER A 91 -19.60 -33.84 -11.44
CA SER A 91 -20.60 -32.84 -11.76
C SER A 91 -20.20 -32.11 -13.04
N VAL A 92 -21.14 -31.99 -13.98
CA VAL A 92 -20.94 -31.28 -15.23
C VAL A 92 -20.72 -29.82 -14.87
N ALA A 93 -19.50 -29.31 -15.07
CA ALA A 93 -19.15 -27.92 -14.77
C ALA A 93 -20.15 -26.99 -15.44
N SER A 94 -20.85 -26.17 -14.64
CA SER A 94 -21.66 -25.08 -15.16
C SER A 94 -20.75 -24.07 -15.86
N ASP A 95 -21.16 -23.59 -17.03
CA ASP A 95 -20.54 -22.45 -17.70
C ASP A 95 -20.89 -21.17 -16.90
N GLY A 96 -20.15 -20.90 -15.83
CA GLY A 96 -20.29 -19.67 -15.02
C GLY A 96 -19.76 -19.79 -13.60
N PRO A 97 -19.77 -18.67 -12.84
CA PRO A 97 -19.45 -18.66 -11.42
C PRO A 97 -20.36 -19.62 -10.62
N GLU A 98 -19.81 -20.21 -9.56
CA GLU A 98 -20.55 -21.13 -8.68
C GLU A 98 -21.80 -20.50 -8.11
N GLN A 99 -22.90 -21.24 -8.03
CA GLN A 99 -24.16 -20.76 -7.46
C GLN A 99 -24.41 -21.45 -6.12
N PHE A 100 -24.87 -20.66 -5.14
CA PHE A 100 -25.15 -21.10 -3.79
C PHE A 100 -26.65 -20.99 -3.50
N ASP A 101 -27.15 -21.86 -2.62
CA ASP A 101 -28.56 -21.87 -2.24
C ASP A 101 -28.99 -20.57 -1.53
N ASP A 102 -28.08 -19.97 -0.76
CA ASP A 102 -28.29 -18.69 -0.09
C ASP A 102 -26.96 -17.94 0.18
N VAL A 103 -27.09 -16.70 0.66
CA VAL A 103 -25.95 -15.84 0.97
C VAL A 103 -25.09 -16.34 2.14
N ILE A 104 -25.65 -17.17 3.03
CA ILE A 104 -24.91 -17.74 4.16
C ILE A 104 -23.95 -18.80 3.63
N ALA A 105 -24.42 -19.71 2.78
CA ALA A 105 -23.59 -20.71 2.13
C ALA A 105 -22.47 -20.05 1.29
N MET A 106 -22.79 -18.98 0.55
CA MET A 106 -21.80 -18.18 -0.18
C MET A 106 -20.74 -17.57 0.76
N ALA A 107 -21.17 -16.94 1.86
CA ALA A 107 -20.26 -16.30 2.81
C ALA A 107 -19.35 -17.31 3.54
N GLU A 108 -19.88 -18.49 3.88
CA GLU A 108 -19.14 -19.58 4.51
C GLU A 108 -18.08 -20.18 3.56
N ASP A 109 -18.41 -20.32 2.27
CA ASP A 109 -17.47 -20.86 1.27
C ASP A 109 -16.32 -19.88 0.96
N PHE A 110 -16.65 -18.61 0.71
CA PHE A 110 -15.64 -17.60 0.41
C PHE A 110 -14.79 -17.27 1.64
N ASN A 111 -15.41 -17.26 2.84
CA ASN A 111 -14.77 -16.98 4.12
C ASN A 111 -13.96 -15.66 4.15
N ASP A 112 -14.30 -14.71 3.27
CA ASP A 112 -13.67 -13.38 3.22
C ASP A 112 -14.09 -12.49 4.42
N TYR A 113 -15.26 -12.77 4.99
CA TYR A 113 -15.80 -12.16 6.22
C TYR A 113 -16.07 -13.25 7.25
N PRO A 114 -15.03 -13.68 8.00
CA PRO A 114 -15.10 -14.91 8.76
C PRO A 114 -16.12 -14.81 9.91
N PRO A 115 -16.91 -15.86 10.15
CA PRO A 115 -17.85 -15.91 11.27
C PRO A 115 -17.16 -15.76 12.63
N GLU A 116 -15.91 -16.20 12.80
CA GLU A 116 -15.19 -16.09 14.08
C GLU A 116 -14.96 -14.64 14.54
N PHE A 117 -15.14 -13.67 13.64
CA PHE A 117 -15.05 -12.25 13.96
C PHE A 117 -16.41 -11.56 13.92
N ASP A 118 -17.52 -12.27 13.74
CA ASP A 118 -18.84 -11.66 13.49
C ASP A 118 -18.77 -10.63 12.34
N ALA A 119 -17.92 -10.87 11.32
CA ALA A 119 -17.64 -9.91 10.25
C ALA A 119 -18.75 -9.84 9.19
N PHE A 120 -19.66 -10.81 9.21
CA PHE A 120 -20.81 -10.93 8.34
C PHE A 120 -22.05 -11.28 9.18
N SER A 121 -23.21 -10.75 8.81
CA SER A 121 -24.49 -11.11 9.41
C SER A 121 -25.63 -10.92 8.42
N VAL A 122 -26.61 -11.83 8.45
CA VAL A 122 -27.91 -11.62 7.78
C VAL A 122 -28.86 -11.00 8.80
N LEU A 123 -29.30 -9.77 8.55
CA LEU A 123 -30.20 -9.01 9.41
C LEU A 123 -31.67 -9.33 9.11
N GLU A 124 -32.01 -9.42 7.82
CA GLU A 124 -33.34 -9.80 7.32
C GLU A 124 -33.18 -10.66 6.05
N SER A 125 -34.13 -11.56 5.78
CA SER A 125 -34.07 -12.48 4.63
C SER A 125 -34.97 -12.06 3.45
N ASP A 126 -35.94 -11.17 3.67
CA ASP A 126 -36.88 -10.70 2.64
C ASP A 126 -37.42 -9.28 2.98
N PRO A 127 -36.94 -8.21 2.32
CA PRO A 127 -35.83 -8.23 1.36
C PRO A 127 -34.53 -8.69 2.04
N LEU A 128 -33.61 -9.27 1.26
CA LEU A 128 -32.34 -9.73 1.82
C LEU A 128 -31.53 -8.52 2.32
N HIS A 129 -31.25 -8.47 3.62
CA HIS A 129 -30.46 -7.43 4.27
C HIS A 129 -29.28 -8.06 4.98
N ILE A 130 -28.07 -7.74 4.50
CA ILE A 130 -26.82 -8.23 5.07
C ILE A 130 -26.00 -7.07 5.67
N GLN A 131 -25.14 -7.42 6.63
CA GLN A 131 -24.15 -6.53 7.22
C GLN A 131 -22.74 -7.09 6.98
N LEU A 132 -21.83 -6.20 6.62
CA LEU A 132 -20.39 -6.46 6.50
C LEU A 132 -19.61 -5.50 7.39
N LEU A 133 -18.64 -6.04 8.13
CA LEU A 133 -17.77 -5.28 9.01
C LEU A 133 -16.32 -5.29 8.49
N PRO A 134 -15.99 -4.48 7.47
CA PRO A 134 -14.63 -4.43 6.96
C PRO A 134 -13.65 -3.95 8.03
N THR A 135 -12.45 -4.53 8.01
CA THR A 135 -11.41 -4.23 8.99
C THR A 135 -10.63 -2.99 8.59
N VAL A 136 -10.49 -2.05 9.52
CA VAL A 136 -9.60 -0.88 9.42
C VAL A 136 -8.74 -0.77 10.68
N VAL A 137 -7.67 0.02 10.64
CA VAL A 137 -6.75 0.22 11.75
C VAL A 137 -6.78 1.67 12.21
N GLU A 138 -6.63 1.88 13.52
CA GLU A 138 -6.43 3.20 14.10
C GLU A 138 -5.23 3.89 13.42
N GLY A 139 -5.48 5.05 12.81
CA GLY A 139 -4.48 5.81 12.06
C GLY A 139 -4.56 5.65 10.55
N ASP A 140 -5.43 4.79 10.04
CA ASP A 140 -5.75 4.77 8.62
C ASP A 140 -6.31 6.12 8.18
N LEU A 141 -5.98 6.50 6.94
CA LEU A 141 -6.49 7.72 6.35
C LEU A 141 -7.99 7.64 6.14
N ASN A 142 -8.72 8.75 6.29
CA ASN A 142 -10.17 8.76 6.03
C ASN A 142 -10.54 8.22 4.64
N GLU A 143 -9.73 8.53 3.62
CA GLU A 143 -9.92 8.01 2.27
C GLU A 143 -9.74 6.47 2.22
N VAL A 144 -8.77 5.93 2.95
CA VAL A 144 -8.56 4.48 3.03
C VAL A 144 -9.74 3.80 3.73
N VAL A 145 -10.26 4.39 4.81
CA VAL A 145 -11.45 3.89 5.50
C VAL A 145 -12.67 3.95 4.58
N HIS A 146 -12.87 5.07 3.90
CA HIS A 146 -13.96 5.28 2.94
C HIS A 146 -13.92 4.26 1.79
N ASP A 147 -12.78 4.14 1.09
CA ASP A 147 -12.60 3.20 -0.02
C ASP A 147 -12.77 1.75 0.42
N THR A 148 -12.30 1.40 1.62
CA THR A 148 -12.44 0.06 2.18
C THR A 148 -13.90 -0.24 2.49
N ASN A 149 -14.64 0.73 3.04
CA ASN A 149 -16.04 0.53 3.37
C ASN A 149 -16.93 0.43 2.12
N TRP A 150 -16.69 1.27 1.10
CA TRP A 150 -17.40 1.19 -0.18
C TRP A 150 -17.14 -0.12 -0.90
N ARG A 151 -15.89 -0.58 -0.94
CA ARG A 151 -15.55 -1.89 -1.50
C ARG A 151 -16.24 -3.03 -0.77
N ALA A 152 -16.40 -2.95 0.55
CA ALA A 152 -17.18 -3.93 1.30
C ALA A 152 -18.66 -3.92 0.89
N ALA A 153 -19.29 -2.75 0.80
CA ALA A 153 -20.68 -2.63 0.34
C ALA A 153 -20.88 -3.21 -1.08
N LEU A 154 -19.99 -2.85 -2.00
CA LEU A 154 -19.97 -3.37 -3.38
C LEU A 154 -19.75 -4.88 -3.41
N TYR A 155 -18.77 -5.39 -2.66
CA TYR A 155 -18.51 -6.82 -2.53
C TYR A 155 -19.77 -7.56 -2.08
N GLY A 156 -20.44 -7.06 -1.05
CA GLY A 156 -21.67 -7.67 -0.51
C GLY A 156 -22.78 -7.71 -1.53
N ALA A 157 -23.06 -6.60 -2.21
CA ALA A 157 -24.13 -6.54 -3.21
C ALA A 157 -23.83 -7.43 -4.43
N TYR A 158 -22.67 -7.23 -5.07
CA TYR A 158 -22.38 -7.85 -6.35
C TYR A 158 -22.06 -9.34 -6.23
N ASN A 159 -21.36 -9.80 -5.19
CA ASN A 159 -21.22 -11.25 -5.01
C ASN A 159 -22.58 -11.89 -4.75
N THR A 160 -23.44 -11.28 -3.93
CA THR A 160 -24.77 -11.84 -3.66
C THR A 160 -25.56 -12.01 -4.95
N PHE A 161 -25.55 -11.03 -5.85
CA PHE A 161 -26.20 -11.19 -7.14
C PHE A 161 -25.53 -12.24 -8.04
N ILE A 162 -24.20 -12.26 -8.12
CA ILE A 162 -23.49 -13.21 -9.01
C ILE A 162 -23.67 -14.66 -8.58
N HIS A 163 -23.82 -14.91 -7.27
CA HIS A 163 -23.69 -16.23 -6.67
C HIS A 163 -24.98 -16.78 -6.04
N THR A 164 -26.10 -16.04 -6.07
CA THR A 164 -27.39 -16.47 -5.53
C THR A 164 -28.54 -16.01 -6.43
N ASP A 165 -29.74 -16.52 -6.20
CA ASP A 165 -30.98 -16.10 -6.90
C ASP A 165 -31.61 -14.82 -6.31
N ALA A 166 -30.91 -14.05 -5.46
CA ALA A 166 -31.47 -12.83 -4.88
C ALA A 166 -31.77 -11.78 -5.96
N ASP A 167 -32.98 -11.20 -5.94
CA ASP A 167 -33.38 -10.14 -6.88
C ASP A 167 -33.18 -8.72 -6.30
N HIS A 168 -33.05 -8.61 -4.98
CA HIS A 168 -32.90 -7.36 -4.25
C HIS A 168 -32.05 -7.58 -3.00
N VAL A 169 -31.11 -6.66 -2.74
CA VAL A 169 -30.22 -6.74 -1.58
C VAL A 169 -30.06 -5.36 -0.93
N ILE A 170 -30.03 -5.36 0.40
CA ILE A 170 -29.64 -4.23 1.24
C ILE A 170 -28.33 -4.63 1.91
N VAL A 171 -27.28 -3.83 1.75
CA VAL A 171 -25.96 -4.08 2.34
C VAL A 171 -25.60 -2.92 3.27
N ASP A 172 -25.42 -3.23 4.55
CA ASP A 172 -24.83 -2.33 5.52
C ASP A 172 -23.33 -2.62 5.65
N ALA A 173 -22.47 -1.68 5.25
CA ALA A 173 -21.04 -1.75 5.51
C ALA A 173 -20.65 -0.78 6.62
N ILE A 174 -20.10 -1.29 7.72
CA ILE A 174 -19.71 -0.51 8.90
C ILE A 174 -18.24 -0.82 9.22
N PRO A 175 -17.32 0.16 9.13
CA PRO A 175 -15.91 -0.11 9.42
C PRO A 175 -15.73 -0.55 10.87
N ARG A 176 -14.98 -1.62 11.04
CA ARG A 176 -14.56 -2.14 12.33
C ARG A 176 -13.09 -1.83 12.55
N GLN A 177 -12.84 -0.84 13.38
CA GLN A 177 -11.51 -0.32 13.66
C GLN A 177 -10.84 -1.06 14.81
N TYR A 178 -9.59 -1.47 14.61
CA TYR A 178 -8.73 -2.00 15.66
C TYR A 178 -7.60 -1.02 15.99
N ALA A 179 -7.15 -0.99 17.24
CA ALA A 179 -5.95 -0.23 17.63
C ALA A 179 -4.69 -0.70 16.87
N SER A 180 -4.60 -2.00 16.57
CA SER A 180 -3.59 -2.56 15.68
C SER A 180 -4.04 -3.93 15.14
N LEU A 181 -3.43 -4.41 14.06
CA LEU A 181 -3.69 -5.76 13.54
C LEU A 181 -3.33 -6.89 14.52
N THR A 182 -2.48 -6.60 15.50
CA THR A 182 -2.02 -7.54 16.54
C THR A 182 -2.82 -7.43 17.84
N ASN A 183 -3.63 -6.38 18.01
CA ASN A 183 -4.50 -6.19 19.16
C ASN A 183 -5.95 -6.10 18.69
N ARG A 184 -6.63 -7.26 18.69
CA ARG A 184 -7.99 -7.42 18.15
C ARG A 184 -9.09 -7.54 19.21
N ASP A 185 -8.74 -7.33 20.48
CA ASP A 185 -9.59 -7.72 21.61
C ASP A 185 -10.77 -6.76 21.85
N SER A 186 -10.77 -5.57 21.24
CA SER A 186 -11.82 -4.56 21.43
C SER A 186 -11.90 -3.60 20.22
N PRO A 187 -12.50 -4.03 19.10
CA PRO A 187 -12.71 -3.13 17.99
C PRO A 187 -13.77 -2.06 18.30
N GLU A 188 -13.59 -0.88 17.70
CA GLU A 188 -14.60 0.17 17.64
C GLU A 188 -15.37 0.06 16.32
N LEU A 189 -16.70 0.18 16.36
CA LEU A 189 -17.51 0.32 15.15
C LEU A 189 -17.63 1.80 14.80
N LEU A 190 -17.26 2.15 13.58
CA LEU A 190 -17.36 3.53 13.08
C LEU A 190 -18.76 3.76 12.46
N ASP A 191 -19.78 3.74 13.31
CA ASP A 191 -21.20 3.88 12.90
C ASP A 191 -21.48 5.17 12.12
N ASP A 192 -20.72 6.24 12.37
CA ASP A 192 -20.82 7.51 11.64
C ASP A 192 -20.31 7.43 10.20
N GLN A 193 -19.60 6.35 9.85
CA GLN A 193 -19.09 6.05 8.51
C GLN A 193 -19.86 4.91 7.83
N LYS A 194 -21.00 4.49 8.40
CA LYS A 194 -21.86 3.47 7.80
C LYS A 194 -22.26 3.84 6.36
N ILE A 195 -22.22 2.83 5.49
CA ILE A 195 -22.82 2.85 4.15
C ILE A 195 -23.98 1.88 4.17
N THR A 196 -25.14 2.32 3.67
CA THR A 196 -26.23 1.43 3.30
C THR A 196 -26.42 1.52 1.80
N LEU A 197 -26.29 0.39 1.12
CA LEU A 197 -26.49 0.24 -0.32
C LEU A 197 -27.70 -0.66 -0.58
N GLU A 198 -28.73 -0.12 -1.24
CA GLU A 198 -30.01 -0.78 -1.49
C GLU A 198 -30.31 -0.76 -2.99
N LEU A 199 -30.31 -1.93 -3.63
CA LEU A 199 -30.50 -2.06 -5.07
C LEU A 199 -31.09 -3.42 -5.44
N SER A 200 -31.78 -3.45 -6.57
CA SER A 200 -32.15 -4.69 -7.26
C SER A 200 -31.04 -5.18 -8.19
N ARG A 201 -31.11 -6.46 -8.57
CA ARG A 201 -30.22 -7.07 -9.56
C ARG A 201 -30.19 -6.30 -10.88
N ALA A 202 -31.34 -5.81 -11.34
CA ALA A 202 -31.47 -5.07 -12.59
C ALA A 202 -30.79 -3.70 -12.50
N GLU A 203 -30.98 -2.98 -11.40
CA GLU A 203 -30.33 -1.70 -11.14
C GLU A 203 -28.81 -1.87 -11.01
N ALA A 204 -28.35 -2.93 -10.34
CA ALA A 204 -26.93 -3.26 -10.21
C ALA A 204 -26.25 -3.47 -11.58
N LEU A 205 -26.94 -4.15 -12.51
CA LEU A 205 -26.46 -4.36 -13.87
C LEU A 205 -26.42 -3.05 -14.66
N GLU A 206 -27.49 -2.25 -14.61
CA GLU A 206 -27.57 -0.96 -15.29
C GLU A 206 -26.42 -0.04 -14.87
N VAL A 207 -26.15 0.07 -13.57
CA VAL A 207 -25.05 0.89 -13.05
C VAL A 207 -23.69 0.46 -13.60
N VAL A 208 -23.40 -0.85 -13.64
CA VAL A 208 -22.10 -1.33 -14.11
C VAL A 208 -21.95 -1.15 -15.62
N GLN A 209 -23.04 -1.29 -16.38
CA GLN A 209 -23.07 -1.09 -17.83
C GLN A 209 -22.80 0.36 -18.25
N GLU A 210 -23.06 1.35 -17.37
CA GLU A 210 -22.67 2.74 -17.62
C GLU A 210 -21.15 2.97 -17.55
N LEU A 211 -20.40 2.05 -16.91
CA LEU A 211 -18.97 2.22 -16.64
C LEU A 211 -18.08 1.26 -17.42
N ILE A 212 -18.54 0.03 -17.66
CA ILE A 212 -17.80 -1.03 -18.36
C ILE A 212 -18.70 -1.85 -19.28
N ASP A 213 -18.10 -2.54 -20.26
CA ASP A 213 -18.82 -3.32 -21.28
C ASP A 213 -19.09 -4.75 -20.79
N VAL A 214 -20.27 -4.99 -20.22
CA VAL A 214 -20.72 -6.29 -19.72
C VAL A 214 -22.17 -6.57 -20.14
N GLU A 215 -22.51 -7.83 -20.41
CA GLU A 215 -23.88 -8.22 -20.79
C GLU A 215 -24.70 -8.68 -19.57
N SER A 216 -24.01 -9.15 -18.53
CA SER A 216 -24.58 -9.73 -17.32
C SER A 216 -23.68 -9.47 -16.10
N LEU A 217 -24.19 -9.73 -14.88
CA LEU A 217 -23.38 -9.59 -13.66
C LEU A 217 -22.34 -10.71 -13.54
N GLU A 218 -22.60 -11.87 -14.14
CA GLU A 218 -21.70 -13.01 -14.17
C GLU A 218 -20.42 -12.71 -14.95
N ASP A 219 -20.48 -11.81 -15.95
CA ASP A 219 -19.33 -11.33 -16.73
C ASP A 219 -18.29 -10.56 -15.89
N LEU A 220 -18.65 -10.16 -14.67
CA LEU A 220 -17.74 -9.52 -13.72
C LEU A 220 -16.70 -10.50 -13.16
N LYS A 221 -16.92 -11.82 -13.34
CA LYS A 221 -15.98 -12.86 -12.96
C LYS A 221 -15.54 -13.69 -14.17
N SER A 222 -14.29 -14.14 -14.14
CA SER A 222 -13.73 -15.04 -15.14
C SER A 222 -12.95 -16.17 -14.50
N LEU A 223 -13.00 -17.35 -15.11
CA LEU A 223 -12.22 -18.51 -14.67
C LEU A 223 -10.73 -18.21 -14.86
N ASP A 224 -9.97 -18.18 -13.77
CA ASP A 224 -8.52 -18.14 -13.84
C ASP A 224 -8.02 -19.53 -14.27
N PRO A 225 -7.43 -19.67 -15.47
CA PRO A 225 -7.01 -20.97 -15.99
C PRO A 225 -5.85 -21.60 -15.21
N LYS A 226 -5.14 -20.80 -14.40
CA LYS A 226 -4.02 -21.26 -13.60
C LYS A 226 -4.47 -21.87 -12.28
N TRP A 227 -5.50 -21.30 -11.67
CA TRP A 227 -5.95 -21.69 -10.33
C TRP A 227 -7.29 -22.41 -10.31
N GLY A 228 -8.04 -22.36 -11.42
CA GLY A 228 -9.31 -23.07 -11.56
C GLY A 228 -10.44 -22.47 -10.73
N PHE A 229 -10.35 -21.21 -10.31
CA PHE A 229 -11.42 -20.49 -9.61
C PHE A 229 -11.85 -19.25 -10.40
N TYR A 230 -13.08 -18.78 -10.17
CA TYR A 230 -13.60 -17.57 -10.78
C TYR A 230 -13.16 -16.34 -9.98
N GLY A 231 -12.31 -15.51 -10.58
CA GLY A 231 -11.84 -14.24 -10.02
C GLY A 231 -12.45 -13.04 -10.73
N TRP A 232 -12.36 -11.86 -10.10
CA TRP A 232 -12.77 -10.59 -10.72
C TRP A 232 -12.03 -10.32 -12.03
N THR A 233 -12.75 -9.81 -13.04
CA THR A 233 -12.15 -9.39 -14.30
C THR A 233 -11.34 -8.09 -14.16
N ASP A 234 -10.46 -7.83 -15.14
CA ASP A 234 -9.74 -6.56 -15.21
C ASP A 234 -10.69 -5.36 -15.36
N ASP A 235 -11.81 -5.54 -16.07
CA ASP A 235 -12.83 -4.50 -16.25
C ASP A 235 -13.53 -4.17 -14.92
N TRP A 236 -13.92 -5.18 -14.12
CA TRP A 236 -14.41 -4.93 -12.76
C TRP A 236 -13.36 -4.22 -11.89
N ASN A 237 -12.11 -4.69 -11.92
CA ASN A 237 -11.04 -4.06 -11.14
C ASN A 237 -10.82 -2.59 -11.54
N SER A 238 -11.09 -2.21 -12.79
CA SER A 238 -10.97 -0.84 -13.28
C SER A 238 -11.95 0.16 -12.65
N ILE A 239 -13.07 -0.34 -12.10
CA ILE A 239 -14.09 0.46 -11.40
C ILE A 239 -14.12 0.21 -9.90
N TYR A 240 -13.58 -0.92 -9.43
CA TYR A 240 -13.59 -1.31 -8.02
C TYR A 240 -12.47 -0.65 -7.18
N TYR A 241 -11.35 -0.26 -7.80
CA TYR A 241 -10.22 0.39 -7.12
C TYR A 241 -10.13 1.89 -7.46
N SER A 242 -9.74 2.71 -6.49
CA SER A 242 -9.68 4.18 -6.62
C SER A 242 -8.54 4.67 -7.51
N ASP A 243 -7.49 3.87 -7.70
CA ASP A 243 -6.33 4.22 -8.53
C ASP A 243 -6.49 3.87 -10.02
N GLN A 244 -7.64 3.32 -10.41
CA GLN A 244 -7.96 2.93 -11.78
C GLN A 244 -8.80 3.98 -12.52
N GLN A 245 -9.10 3.71 -13.79
CA GLN A 245 -9.98 4.53 -14.62
C GLN A 245 -11.07 3.64 -15.24
N PRO A 246 -12.36 3.97 -15.05
CA PRO A 246 -12.88 5.21 -14.46
C PRO A 246 -12.77 5.29 -12.92
N GLY A 247 -12.53 4.17 -12.23
CA GLY A 247 -12.20 4.10 -10.82
C GLY A 247 -13.39 4.16 -9.86
N LEU A 248 -13.12 3.85 -8.58
CA LEU A 248 -14.13 3.70 -7.52
C LEU A 248 -15.05 4.93 -7.36
N ASN A 249 -14.52 6.14 -7.47
CA ASN A 249 -15.33 7.36 -7.34
C ASN A 249 -16.38 7.50 -8.45
N ALA A 250 -16.08 7.06 -9.67
CA ALA A 250 -17.09 7.05 -10.74
C ALA A 250 -18.21 6.06 -10.42
N PHE A 251 -17.85 4.88 -9.90
CA PHE A 251 -18.82 3.87 -9.49
C PHE A 251 -19.72 4.34 -8.34
N ILE A 252 -19.14 4.96 -7.32
CA ILE A 252 -19.89 5.57 -6.20
C ILE A 252 -20.88 6.63 -6.70
N ASN A 253 -20.49 7.46 -7.68
CA ASN A 253 -21.37 8.49 -8.23
C ASN A 253 -22.61 7.89 -8.90
N GLU A 254 -22.44 6.84 -9.71
CA GLU A 254 -23.56 6.14 -10.35
C GLU A 254 -24.46 5.43 -9.32
N LEU A 255 -23.90 4.99 -8.18
CA LEU A 255 -24.64 4.37 -7.08
C LEU A 255 -25.34 5.37 -6.14
N SER A 256 -25.09 6.67 -6.28
CA SER A 256 -25.66 7.69 -5.38
C SER A 256 -27.19 7.67 -5.21
N PRO A 257 -28.02 7.25 -6.21
CA PRO A 257 -29.47 7.10 -6.01
C PRO A 257 -29.86 5.93 -5.08
N TYR A 258 -28.99 4.96 -4.93
CA TYR A 258 -29.21 3.68 -4.24
C TYR A 258 -28.49 3.59 -2.88
N ALA A 259 -27.70 4.61 -2.55
CA ALA A 259 -26.86 4.62 -1.38
C ALA A 259 -27.27 5.72 -0.38
N SER A 260 -27.09 5.42 0.90
CA SER A 260 -27.17 6.40 1.97
C SER A 260 -25.98 6.25 2.92
N GLY A 261 -25.54 7.38 3.49
CA GLY A 261 -24.27 7.45 4.22
C GLY A 261 -23.07 7.46 3.26
N GLY A 262 -21.91 7.00 3.73
CA GLY A 262 -20.74 6.83 2.87
C GLY A 262 -20.03 8.08 2.39
N GLU A 263 -20.39 9.27 2.88
CA GLU A 263 -19.64 10.49 2.59
C GLU A 263 -18.22 10.38 3.17
N VAL A 264 -17.19 10.83 2.43
CA VAL A 264 -15.83 10.90 2.97
C VAL A 264 -15.87 11.80 4.21
N SER A 265 -15.49 11.25 5.37
CA SER A 265 -15.33 12.08 6.56
C SER A 265 -14.31 13.18 6.29
N THR A 266 -14.77 14.43 6.35
CA THR A 266 -13.88 15.61 6.21
C THR A 266 -13.14 15.93 7.51
N LYS A 267 -13.48 15.24 8.60
CA LYS A 267 -12.80 15.39 9.88
C LYS A 267 -11.70 14.34 9.98
N PRO A 268 -10.43 14.74 10.16
CA PRO A 268 -9.37 13.79 10.42
C PRO A 268 -9.77 12.89 11.60
N THR A 269 -9.45 11.60 11.53
CA THR A 269 -9.61 10.70 12.67
C THR A 269 -8.80 11.21 13.87
N SER A 270 -9.14 10.73 15.07
CA SER A 270 -8.34 11.00 16.29
C SER A 270 -6.86 10.64 16.07
N ALA A 271 -6.62 9.53 15.37
CA ALA A 271 -5.29 9.01 15.07
C ALA A 271 -4.56 9.81 13.99
N GLU A 272 -5.24 10.23 12.91
CA GLU A 272 -4.66 11.17 11.93
C GLU A 272 -4.28 12.48 12.63
N SER A 273 -5.18 13.02 13.46
CA SER A 273 -4.93 14.24 14.24
C SER A 273 -3.74 14.07 15.21
N ALA A 274 -3.67 12.94 15.91
CA ALA A 274 -2.57 12.63 16.81
C ALA A 274 -1.24 12.50 16.06
N LYS A 275 -1.25 11.84 14.89
CA LYS A 275 -0.06 11.68 14.07
C LYS A 275 0.41 12.99 13.47
N SER A 276 -0.50 13.80 12.94
CA SER A 276 -0.19 15.15 12.46
C SER A 276 0.36 16.03 13.58
N ALA A 277 -0.17 15.94 14.80
CA ALA A 277 0.36 16.66 15.96
C ALA A 277 1.76 16.18 16.38
N GLU A 278 2.01 14.86 16.35
CA GLU A 278 3.35 14.28 16.58
C GLU A 278 4.35 14.84 15.58
N ILE A 279 4.01 14.80 14.28
CA ILE A 279 4.85 15.30 13.19
C ILE A 279 5.12 16.81 13.33
N GLU A 280 4.09 17.59 13.67
CA GLU A 280 4.20 19.03 13.89
C GLU A 280 5.18 19.35 15.04
N SER A 281 5.11 18.56 16.12
CA SER A 281 5.97 18.73 17.30
C SER A 281 7.43 18.28 17.10
N GLY A 282 7.70 17.50 16.05
CA GLY A 282 9.04 17.00 15.74
C GLY A 282 10.00 18.10 15.28
N SER A 283 11.26 17.75 15.00
CA SER A 283 12.24 18.70 14.45
C SER A 283 11.97 19.02 12.97
N ASP A 284 12.53 20.12 12.46
CA ASP A 284 12.48 20.49 11.05
C ASP A 284 13.80 21.12 10.56
N LEU A 285 13.89 21.38 9.26
CA LEU A 285 15.05 21.95 8.59
C LEU A 285 15.01 23.50 8.54
N GLY A 286 14.00 24.14 9.13
CA GLY A 286 13.92 25.60 9.24
C GLY A 286 13.50 26.35 7.97
N PHE A 287 12.99 25.67 6.95
CA PHE A 287 12.49 26.30 5.70
C PHE A 287 11.29 25.55 5.12
N ASP A 288 10.52 26.21 4.25
CA ASP A 288 9.40 25.62 3.51
C ASP A 288 9.82 25.02 2.14
N ALA A 289 8.91 24.30 1.48
CA ALA A 289 9.16 23.66 0.19
C ALA A 289 9.56 24.63 -0.93
N LYS A 290 8.98 25.84 -0.95
CA LYS A 290 9.27 26.86 -1.97
C LYS A 290 10.64 27.49 -1.77
N THR A 291 11.04 27.69 -0.52
CA THR A 291 12.37 28.15 -0.13
C THR A 291 13.41 27.11 -0.51
N PHE A 292 13.15 25.84 -0.20
CA PHE A 292 13.99 24.72 -0.66
C PHE A 292 14.15 24.73 -2.18
N ALA A 293 13.05 24.72 -2.94
CA ALA A 293 13.07 24.68 -4.40
C ALA A 293 13.86 25.87 -4.99
N LYS A 294 13.67 27.07 -4.44
CA LYS A 294 14.44 28.27 -4.85
C LYS A 294 15.94 28.10 -4.61
N ARG A 295 16.36 27.61 -3.44
CA ARG A 295 17.77 27.39 -3.10
C ARG A 295 18.38 26.29 -3.98
N PHE A 296 17.67 25.19 -4.18
CA PHE A 296 18.07 24.10 -5.07
C PHE A 296 18.25 24.58 -6.51
N ASN A 297 17.30 25.34 -7.04
CA ASN A 297 17.37 25.89 -8.39
C ASN A 297 18.53 26.86 -8.58
N SER A 298 18.86 27.65 -7.55
CA SER A 298 20.05 28.50 -7.54
C SER A 298 21.33 27.66 -7.61
N ALA A 299 21.45 26.64 -6.77
CA ALA A 299 22.61 25.74 -6.76
C ALA A 299 22.77 25.01 -8.11
N MET A 300 21.67 24.54 -8.72
CA MET A 300 21.69 23.92 -10.03
C MET A 300 22.10 24.90 -11.15
N ALA A 301 21.68 26.17 -11.06
CA ALA A 301 22.10 27.20 -12.01
C ALA A 301 23.60 27.49 -11.91
N ASP A 302 24.14 27.59 -10.69
CA ASP A 302 25.57 27.80 -10.45
C ASP A 302 26.43 26.64 -10.97
N LEU A 303 25.89 25.41 -10.92
CA LEU A 303 26.49 24.20 -11.49
C LEU A 303 26.24 24.01 -13.00
N ASN A 304 25.57 24.98 -13.65
CA ASN A 304 25.14 24.93 -15.04
C ASN A 304 24.36 23.64 -15.40
N GLN A 305 23.49 23.20 -14.50
CA GLN A 305 22.64 22.03 -14.66
C GLN A 305 21.20 22.41 -15.00
N PRO A 306 20.47 21.54 -15.73
CA PRO A 306 19.11 21.83 -16.16
C PRO A 306 18.03 21.46 -15.12
N TYR A 307 18.37 20.77 -14.03
CA TYR A 307 17.38 20.25 -13.08
C TYR A 307 16.74 21.37 -12.26
N ARG A 308 15.41 21.37 -12.19
CA ARG A 308 14.64 22.37 -11.44
C ARG A 308 13.58 21.69 -10.60
N ALA A 309 13.39 22.21 -9.39
CA ALA A 309 12.32 21.83 -8.48
C ALA A 309 11.25 22.94 -8.45
N ASP A 310 9.99 22.55 -8.29
CA ASP A 310 8.86 23.47 -8.18
C ASP A 310 8.46 23.72 -6.72
N GLY A 311 8.66 22.74 -5.84
CA GLY A 311 8.25 22.78 -4.43
C GLY A 311 6.74 22.83 -4.26
N ASN A 312 6.00 22.14 -5.13
CA ASN A 312 4.54 21.99 -5.01
C ASN A 312 4.24 20.93 -3.95
N VAL A 313 3.44 21.31 -2.95
CA VAL A 313 3.12 20.45 -1.81
C VAL A 313 1.74 19.84 -2.01
N ASP A 314 1.67 18.52 -1.85
CA ASP A 314 0.44 17.75 -1.64
C ASP A 314 0.20 17.62 -0.13
N ASN A 315 -0.97 18.07 0.33
CA ASN A 315 -1.39 18.04 1.74
C ASN A 315 -2.61 17.14 1.96
N SER A 316 -2.84 16.18 1.08
CA SER A 316 -3.97 15.23 1.19
C SER A 316 -3.82 14.25 2.37
N GLY A 317 -2.59 13.97 2.82
CA GLY A 317 -2.32 13.03 3.92
C GLY A 317 -2.02 13.68 5.27
N VAL A 318 -1.72 12.84 6.27
CA VAL A 318 -1.31 13.25 7.65
C VAL A 318 -0.05 14.12 7.71
N GLN A 319 0.76 14.08 6.65
CA GLN A 319 1.93 14.92 6.43
C GLN A 319 1.88 15.45 5.00
N GLY A 320 2.35 16.68 4.82
CA GLY A 320 2.52 17.20 3.47
C GLY A 320 3.74 16.56 2.80
N VAL A 321 3.72 16.47 1.47
CA VAL A 321 4.84 15.94 0.69
C VAL A 321 5.03 16.79 -0.57
N PHE A 322 6.27 17.04 -0.96
CA PHE A 322 6.58 17.51 -2.31
C PHE A 322 7.50 16.49 -3.01
N GLN A 323 7.28 16.31 -4.30
CA GLN A 323 8.02 15.34 -5.12
C GLN A 323 8.53 16.00 -6.39
N GLU A 324 9.76 15.67 -6.76
CA GLU A 324 10.43 16.20 -7.93
C GLU A 324 11.08 15.06 -8.71
N ALA A 325 10.63 14.84 -9.94
CA ALA A 325 11.23 13.88 -10.87
C ALA A 325 12.06 14.64 -11.90
N PHE A 326 13.37 14.67 -11.71
CA PHE A 326 14.29 15.39 -12.60
C PHE A 326 14.59 14.61 -13.88
N SER A 327 14.55 13.28 -13.80
CA SER A 327 14.71 12.36 -14.92
C SER A 327 14.18 10.99 -14.52
N GLU A 328 14.29 10.01 -15.42
CA GLU A 328 13.97 8.62 -15.08
C GLU A 328 14.90 8.04 -13.98
N HIS A 329 16.07 8.65 -13.75
CA HIS A 329 17.11 8.16 -12.86
C HIS A 329 17.31 8.98 -11.59
N LEU A 330 16.65 10.13 -11.47
CA LEU A 330 16.92 11.12 -10.43
C LEU A 330 15.59 11.64 -9.91
N ALA A 331 15.32 11.41 -8.62
CA ALA A 331 14.10 11.83 -7.96
C ALA A 331 14.40 12.35 -6.55
N LEU A 332 13.57 13.26 -6.08
CA LEU A 332 13.62 13.83 -4.75
C LEU A 332 12.21 13.87 -4.16
N THR A 333 12.10 13.51 -2.89
CA THR A 333 10.88 13.61 -2.10
C THR A 333 11.21 14.34 -0.81
N GLY A 334 10.44 15.37 -0.46
CA GLY A 334 10.54 16.01 0.84
C GLY A 334 9.22 15.94 1.61
N THR A 335 9.31 15.82 2.92
CA THR A 335 8.18 15.78 3.84
C THR A 335 8.00 17.13 4.52
N ILE A 336 6.74 17.50 4.75
CA ILE A 336 6.30 18.79 5.24
C ILE A 336 5.44 18.61 6.48
N LYS A 337 5.70 19.44 7.49
CA LYS A 337 4.86 19.54 8.68
C LYS A 337 3.47 20.09 8.32
N PRO A 338 2.38 19.44 8.78
CA PRO A 338 1.03 19.73 8.30
C PRO A 338 0.53 21.13 8.65
N GLN A 339 0.99 21.76 9.74
CA GLN A 339 0.52 23.10 10.16
C GLN A 339 1.54 24.19 9.83
N SER A 340 2.81 24.00 10.20
CA SER A 340 3.84 25.02 9.97
C SER A 340 4.28 25.11 8.50
N GLY A 341 4.08 24.06 7.70
CA GLY A 341 4.56 24.01 6.32
C GLY A 341 6.08 23.87 6.20
N ALA A 342 6.79 23.65 7.31
CA ALA A 342 8.24 23.48 7.33
C ALA A 342 8.64 22.09 6.82
N VAL A 343 9.74 22.03 6.08
CA VAL A 343 10.34 20.77 5.61
C VAL A 343 10.98 20.08 6.81
N ASN A 344 10.58 18.84 7.09
CA ASN A 344 11.15 18.05 8.19
C ASN A 344 12.02 16.87 7.74
N GLY A 345 12.07 16.57 6.45
CA GLY A 345 12.95 15.56 5.88
C GLY A 345 13.03 15.65 4.36
N ILE A 346 14.14 15.24 3.78
CA ILE A 346 14.31 15.13 2.32
C ILE A 346 15.04 13.83 2.00
N ILE A 347 14.54 13.10 1.00
CA ILE A 347 15.16 11.90 0.44
C ILE A 347 15.44 12.16 -1.03
N PHE A 348 16.70 12.01 -1.43
CA PHE A 348 17.11 11.98 -2.82
C PHE A 348 17.51 10.56 -3.22
N MET A 349 17.02 10.12 -4.36
CA MET A 349 17.39 8.85 -4.98
C MET A 349 17.97 9.09 -6.37
N GLY A 350 19.13 8.48 -6.62
CA GLY A 350 19.83 8.57 -7.88
C GLY A 350 20.36 7.21 -8.34
N THR A 351 20.04 6.82 -9.58
CA THR A 351 20.58 5.62 -10.22
C THR A 351 21.52 6.00 -11.36
N GLY A 352 22.66 5.29 -11.45
CA GLY A 352 23.54 5.38 -12.61
C GLY A 352 23.20 4.31 -13.63
N ASP A 353 23.46 4.58 -14.90
CA ASP A 353 23.41 3.59 -16.00
C ASP A 353 24.75 2.82 -16.15
N GLY A 354 25.69 3.03 -15.22
CA GLY A 354 27.04 2.45 -15.25
C GLY A 354 28.08 3.31 -15.98
N THR A 355 27.67 4.39 -16.65
CA THR A 355 28.60 5.36 -17.25
C THR A 355 29.17 6.33 -16.21
N PRO A 356 30.40 6.84 -16.40
CA PRO A 356 30.94 7.91 -15.56
C PRO A 356 30.04 9.16 -15.52
N GLU A 357 29.40 9.49 -16.65
CA GLU A 357 28.52 10.65 -16.78
C GLU A 357 27.27 10.54 -15.91
N SER A 358 26.65 9.36 -15.82
CA SER A 358 25.49 9.17 -14.94
C SER A 358 25.86 9.22 -13.46
N GLY A 359 27.02 8.67 -13.09
CA GLY A 359 27.57 8.82 -11.74
C GLY A 359 27.81 10.29 -11.37
N ALA A 360 28.40 11.06 -12.29
CA ALA A 360 28.61 12.49 -12.10
C ALA A 360 27.29 13.26 -11.95
N ARG A 361 26.23 12.90 -12.71
CA ARG A 361 24.90 13.53 -12.56
C ARG A 361 24.30 13.29 -11.17
N VAL A 362 24.36 12.06 -10.66
CA VAL A 362 23.89 11.74 -9.30
C VAL A 362 24.60 12.60 -8.27
N MET A 363 25.93 12.69 -8.37
CA MET A 363 26.77 13.50 -7.48
C MET A 363 26.42 14.97 -7.48
N VAL A 364 26.24 15.54 -8.67
CA VAL A 364 25.97 16.97 -8.85
C VAL A 364 24.59 17.32 -8.29
N VAL A 365 23.57 16.49 -8.50
CA VAL A 365 22.23 16.71 -7.92
C VAL A 365 22.24 16.56 -6.41
N ALA A 366 22.90 15.52 -5.88
CA ALA A 366 23.09 15.34 -4.44
C ALA A 366 23.79 16.57 -3.80
N SER A 367 24.78 17.14 -4.49
CA SER A 367 25.49 18.33 -4.00
C SER A 367 24.58 19.56 -3.99
N GLY A 368 23.72 19.75 -5.00
CA GLY A 368 22.75 20.84 -4.96
C GLY A 368 21.67 20.66 -3.90
N LEU A 369 21.27 19.42 -3.59
CA LEU A 369 20.41 19.12 -2.44
C LEU A 369 21.09 19.58 -1.14
N VAL A 370 22.34 19.16 -0.89
CA VAL A 370 23.09 19.56 0.31
C VAL A 370 23.22 21.09 0.39
N ALA A 371 23.59 21.75 -0.72
CA ALA A 371 23.69 23.21 -0.77
C ALA A 371 22.34 23.89 -0.45
N ALA A 372 21.22 23.36 -0.95
CA ALA A 372 19.89 23.92 -0.74
C ALA A 372 19.42 23.87 0.72
N THR A 373 19.95 22.93 1.50
CA THR A 373 19.60 22.71 2.92
C THR A 373 20.42 23.56 3.88
N GLN A 374 21.36 24.36 3.36
CA GLN A 374 22.24 25.23 4.13
C GLN A 374 22.03 26.69 3.67
N ASP A 375 22.05 27.66 4.60
CA ASP A 375 21.68 29.04 4.28
C ASP A 375 22.63 29.74 3.29
N SER A 376 23.90 29.35 3.26
CA SER A 376 24.93 30.03 2.46
C SER A 376 26.03 29.11 1.94
N MET A 377 25.75 27.82 1.77
CA MET A 377 26.74 26.85 1.28
C MET A 377 26.87 26.92 -0.24
N SER A 378 28.12 26.96 -0.73
CA SER A 378 28.37 26.85 -2.17
C SER A 378 28.16 25.39 -2.64
N PRO A 379 27.76 25.16 -3.90
CA PRO A 379 27.66 23.80 -4.44
C PRO A 379 28.99 23.03 -4.41
N GLN A 380 30.13 23.72 -4.44
CA GLN A 380 31.46 23.11 -4.32
C GLN A 380 31.73 22.57 -2.92
N ASP A 381 31.43 23.35 -1.86
CA ASP A 381 31.57 22.88 -0.49
C ASP A 381 30.58 21.74 -0.20
N ALA A 382 29.37 21.82 -0.77
CA ALA A 382 28.38 20.76 -0.69
C ALA A 382 28.86 19.45 -1.33
N PHE A 383 29.60 19.54 -2.44
CA PHE A 383 30.21 18.37 -3.08
C PHE A 383 31.21 17.65 -2.17
N GLU A 384 31.97 18.40 -1.35
CA GLU A 384 32.88 17.80 -0.37
C GLU A 384 32.14 16.98 0.70
N VAL A 385 30.98 17.46 1.15
CA VAL A 385 30.11 16.70 2.09
C VAL A 385 29.64 15.40 1.45
N VAL A 386 29.13 15.44 0.23
CA VAL A 386 28.67 14.23 -0.47
C VAL A 386 29.83 13.25 -0.71
N MET A 387 31.01 13.76 -1.05
CA MET A 387 32.22 12.92 -1.21
C MET A 387 32.69 12.30 0.10
N SER A 388 32.65 13.02 1.21
CA SER A 388 32.97 12.48 2.54
C SER A 388 32.05 11.31 2.89
N LEU A 389 30.74 11.44 2.66
CA LEU A 389 29.78 10.36 2.88
C LEU A 389 30.10 9.15 2.00
N LEU A 390 30.35 9.36 0.70
CA LEU A 390 30.65 8.26 -0.23
C LEU A 390 31.96 7.54 0.07
N GLN A 391 32.99 8.26 0.50
CA GLN A 391 34.26 7.67 0.90
C GLN A 391 34.16 6.89 2.22
N SER A 392 33.27 7.33 3.11
CA SER A 392 33.03 6.66 4.40
C SER A 392 32.19 5.40 4.24
N TYR A 393 31.43 5.27 3.16
CA TYR A 393 30.58 4.11 2.89
C TYR A 393 31.39 2.93 2.36
N ASP A 394 31.34 1.81 3.06
CA ASP A 394 32.10 0.59 2.76
C ASP A 394 31.26 -0.53 2.09
N GLY A 395 29.98 -0.27 1.83
CA GLY A 395 29.04 -1.28 1.32
C GLY A 395 28.10 -1.88 2.38
N GLY A 396 28.27 -1.51 3.65
CA GLY A 396 27.42 -1.96 4.76
C GLY A 396 26.27 -1.00 5.09
N ASP A 397 26.16 -0.65 6.37
CA ASP A 397 25.11 0.21 6.92
C ASP A 397 25.20 1.67 6.40
N SER A 398 24.14 2.44 6.62
CA SER A 398 24.13 3.86 6.27
C SER A 398 25.21 4.62 7.03
N VAL A 399 25.94 5.49 6.33
CA VAL A 399 26.90 6.42 6.93
C VAL A 399 26.27 7.80 7.07
N SER A 400 26.67 8.55 8.10
CA SER A 400 26.06 9.86 8.38
C SER A 400 27.08 10.90 8.80
N GLN A 401 26.79 12.17 8.49
CA GLN A 401 27.52 13.34 8.95
C GLN A 401 26.53 14.44 9.34
N THR A 402 26.80 15.15 10.43
CA THR A 402 26.02 16.31 10.85
C THR A 402 26.76 17.61 10.53
N LEU A 403 26.07 18.59 9.96
CA LEU A 403 26.58 19.91 9.68
C LEU A 403 25.51 20.97 9.97
N ASN A 404 25.82 21.93 10.84
CA ASN A 404 24.95 23.04 11.22
C ASN A 404 23.54 22.61 11.67
N GLY A 405 23.44 21.52 12.45
CA GLY A 405 22.15 21.01 12.92
C GLY A 405 21.37 20.22 11.85
N VAL A 406 21.96 19.94 10.69
CA VAL A 406 21.38 19.09 9.65
C VAL A 406 22.19 17.80 9.55
N LYS A 407 21.52 16.65 9.64
CA LYS A 407 22.10 15.33 9.46
C LYS A 407 21.92 14.88 8.02
N TYR A 408 23.02 14.48 7.39
CA TYR A 408 23.06 13.89 6.07
C TYR A 408 23.42 12.42 6.20
N SER A 409 22.62 11.53 5.63
CA SER A 409 22.88 10.09 5.66
C SER A 409 22.90 9.52 4.25
N TYR A 410 23.87 8.65 3.97
CA TYR A 410 24.03 8.01 2.68
C TYR A 410 23.97 6.49 2.81
N GLN A 411 23.26 5.86 1.88
CA GLN A 411 23.22 4.42 1.71
C GLN A 411 23.12 4.06 0.23
N ARG A 412 23.57 2.86 -0.13
CA ARG A 412 23.39 2.30 -1.48
C ARG A 412 22.82 0.90 -1.43
N SER A 413 21.98 0.56 -2.40
CA SER A 413 21.57 -0.82 -2.66
C SER A 413 21.28 -1.05 -4.14
N ASP A 414 21.17 -2.32 -4.55
CA ASP A 414 20.72 -2.70 -5.89
C ASP A 414 19.23 -2.34 -6.13
N MET A 415 18.44 -2.19 -5.06
CA MET A 415 17.02 -1.92 -5.15
C MET A 415 16.75 -0.45 -5.50
N PHE A 416 17.39 0.48 -4.80
CA PHE A 416 17.10 1.92 -4.91
C PHE A 416 18.27 2.76 -5.43
N GLY A 417 19.43 2.15 -5.73
CA GLY A 417 20.61 2.86 -6.17
C GLY A 417 21.26 3.65 -5.04
N ASN A 418 21.60 4.92 -5.29
CA ASN A 418 22.16 5.84 -4.31
C ASN A 418 21.02 6.56 -3.59
N MET A 419 21.00 6.51 -2.27
CA MET A 419 20.05 7.22 -1.42
C MET A 419 20.79 8.19 -0.51
N LEU A 420 20.41 9.47 -0.57
CA LEU A 420 20.86 10.51 0.35
C LEU A 420 19.64 11.02 1.12
N THR A 421 19.65 10.93 2.44
CA THR A 421 18.62 11.52 3.31
C THR A 421 19.17 12.75 4.01
N VAL A 422 18.27 13.70 4.25
CA VAL A 422 18.53 14.94 4.97
C VAL A 422 17.47 15.10 6.04
N ASP A 423 17.93 15.12 7.29
CA ASP A 423 17.08 15.21 8.47
C ASP A 423 17.57 16.33 9.37
N SER A 424 16.69 16.88 10.21
CA SER A 424 17.14 17.72 11.31
C SER A 424 17.96 16.86 12.27
N ALA A 425 19.17 17.29 12.63
CA ALA A 425 19.91 16.64 13.70
C ALA A 425 19.19 16.98 15.01
N GLU A 426 18.58 15.96 15.65
CA GLU A 426 17.88 16.14 16.92
C GLU A 426 18.70 17.01 17.87
N SER A 427 18.07 18.06 18.40
CA SER A 427 18.65 18.95 19.42
C SER A 427 18.66 18.30 20.80
#